data_AF-A0A418VE37-F1
#
_entry.id   AF-A0A418VE37-F1
#
_cell.length_a   1.000
_cell.length_b   1.000
_cell.length_c   1.000
_cell.angle_alpha   90.00
_cell.angle_beta   90.00
_cell.angle_gamma   90.00
#
_symmetry.space_group_name_H-M   'P 1'
#
loop_
_entity.id
_entity.type
_entity.pdbx_description
1 polymer ?
#
loop_
_entity_poly.entity_id
_entity_poly.type
_entity_poly.pdbx_seq_one_letter_code
_entity_poly.pdbx_strand_id
1 'polypeptide(L)'
;MARPRQRILDTGWSRLLEVGRETPGYGLYSYVLLPAHSPRAETFLARLFTEVPGIETLPAQLAQLNVLYVPLRQDKEGDFAALMTASGAAPERLAKAYAAGLYDYRMAKALLYHICNPPEDSVRQLCAGDLSRGPYLFSYAAPASQLDSVPPPFLFVDLSDLPEQGFGELITAFRQQVKRDDISDRARIDTLRLRVLEYLLRASIVIDPMEQAVGRFIHAAMGGDDKK
;
A
#
# COMPACT_ATOMS: atom_id res chain seq x y z
N MET A 1 21.26 -10.86 20.18
CA MET A 1 21.26 -11.81 19.04
C MET A 1 20.12 -11.43 18.11
N ALA A 2 20.39 -11.12 16.85
CA ALA A 2 19.33 -10.90 15.86
C ALA A 2 18.66 -12.25 15.54
N ARG A 3 17.32 -12.31 15.56
CA ARG A 3 16.60 -13.50 15.07
C ARG A 3 16.81 -13.60 13.55
N PRO A 4 17.05 -14.80 12.99
CA PRO A 4 17.09 -14.97 11.54
C PRO A 4 15.73 -14.53 10.97
N ARG A 5 15.75 -13.63 9.99
CA ARG A 5 14.54 -13.11 9.35
C ARG A 5 13.98 -14.21 8.45
N GLN A 6 12.68 -14.46 8.55
CA GLN A 6 12.03 -15.56 7.85
C GLN A 6 11.74 -15.18 6.39
N ARG A 7 11.75 -16.20 5.51
CA ARG A 7 11.25 -16.09 4.14
C ARG A 7 9.78 -15.64 4.16
N ILE A 8 9.44 -14.61 3.40
CA ILE A 8 8.05 -14.18 3.22
C ILE A 8 7.36 -15.15 2.24
N LEU A 9 6.06 -15.40 2.45
CA LEU A 9 5.30 -16.44 1.75
C LEU A 9 4.08 -15.90 0.99
N ASP A 10 3.33 -14.94 1.55
CA ASP A 10 2.19 -14.29 0.88
C ASP A 10 1.91 -12.87 1.44
N THR A 11 1.11 -12.07 0.73
CA THR A 11 0.56 -10.80 1.23
C THR A 11 -0.91 -11.01 1.56
N GLY A 12 -1.31 -10.61 2.77
CA GLY A 12 -2.72 -10.43 3.13
C GLY A 12 -3.08 -8.95 3.26
N TRP A 13 -4.36 -8.61 3.17
CA TRP A 13 -4.83 -7.30 3.59
C TRP A 13 -5.44 -7.35 4.99
N SER A 14 -5.39 -6.23 5.69
CA SER A 14 -5.95 -6.08 7.03
C SER A 14 -6.59 -4.71 7.19
N ARG A 15 -7.44 -4.58 8.21
CA ARG A 15 -8.12 -3.33 8.55
C ARG A 15 -7.20 -2.49 9.43
N LEU A 16 -7.09 -1.19 9.15
CA LEU A 16 -6.42 -0.24 10.04
C LEU A 16 -7.50 0.60 10.74
N LEU A 17 -7.71 0.34 12.04
CA LEU A 17 -8.76 0.98 12.85
C LEU A 17 -8.31 2.32 13.47
N GLU A 18 -7.01 2.47 13.71
CA GLU A 18 -6.41 3.64 14.36
C GLU A 18 -4.93 3.76 13.94
N VAL A 19 -4.45 5.00 13.80
CA VAL A 19 -3.04 5.33 13.60
C VAL A 19 -2.24 4.83 14.81
N GLY A 20 -1.17 4.09 14.57
CA GLY A 20 -0.32 3.50 15.61
C GLY A 20 -0.83 2.20 16.22
N ARG A 21 -1.86 1.57 15.64
CA ARG A 21 -2.39 0.26 16.07
C ARG A 21 -2.11 -0.90 15.11
N GLU A 22 -1.15 -0.74 14.21
CA GLU A 22 -0.66 -1.85 13.39
C GLU A 22 -0.16 -2.99 14.27
N THR A 23 -0.45 -4.23 13.85
CA THR A 23 0.09 -5.42 14.50
C THR A 23 1.58 -5.52 14.19
N PRO A 24 2.46 -5.55 15.19
CA PRO A 24 3.90 -5.66 14.97
C PRO A 24 4.29 -7.08 14.49
N GLY A 25 5.37 -7.17 13.73
CA GLY A 25 5.97 -8.43 13.30
C GLY A 25 5.68 -8.90 11.87
N TYR A 26 5.07 -8.08 11.01
CA TYR A 26 4.99 -8.36 9.56
C TYR A 26 6.31 -8.09 8.83
N GLY A 27 6.47 -8.66 7.62
CA GLY A 27 7.64 -8.47 6.76
C GLY A 27 7.68 -7.12 6.03
N LEU A 28 6.52 -6.55 5.71
CA LEU A 28 6.35 -5.24 5.10
C LEU A 28 4.98 -4.68 5.49
N TYR A 29 4.93 -3.38 5.77
CA TYR A 29 3.75 -2.62 6.13
C TYR A 29 3.37 -1.72 4.97
N SER A 30 2.26 -2.02 4.32
CA SER A 30 1.77 -1.28 3.16
C SER A 30 0.41 -0.66 3.47
N TYR A 31 0.17 0.56 3.02
CA TYR A 31 -1.02 1.34 3.36
C TYR A 31 -1.74 1.79 2.10
N VAL A 32 -3.04 1.48 2.02
CA VAL A 32 -3.93 1.89 0.93
C VAL A 32 -4.52 3.23 1.29
N LEU A 33 -4.04 4.30 0.66
CA LEU A 33 -4.39 5.68 0.99
C LEU A 33 -5.30 6.26 -0.12
N LEU A 34 -6.58 6.42 0.20
CA LEU A 34 -7.60 6.98 -0.67
C LEU A 34 -7.96 8.38 -0.13
N PRO A 35 -7.72 9.46 -0.88
CA PRO A 35 -7.96 10.82 -0.37
C PRO A 35 -9.44 11.19 -0.33
N ALA A 36 -10.29 10.58 -1.16
CA ALA A 36 -11.73 10.81 -1.19
C ALA A 36 -12.47 9.61 -1.77
N HIS A 37 -13.78 9.53 -1.50
CA HIS A 37 -14.66 8.57 -2.16
C HIS A 37 -14.82 8.94 -3.64
N SER A 38 -14.62 7.97 -4.52
CA SER A 38 -14.80 8.10 -5.96
C SER A 38 -15.04 6.73 -6.60
N PRO A 39 -15.61 6.64 -7.82
CA PRO A 39 -15.71 5.38 -8.55
C PRO A 39 -14.36 4.70 -8.73
N ARG A 40 -13.30 5.48 -8.97
CA ARG A 40 -11.91 5.03 -9.07
C ARG A 40 -11.42 4.34 -7.79
N ALA A 41 -11.76 4.89 -6.63
CA ALA A 41 -11.47 4.29 -5.33
C ALA A 41 -12.25 2.97 -5.12
N GLU A 42 -13.51 2.90 -5.58
CA GLU A 42 -14.29 1.65 -5.60
C GLU A 42 -13.63 0.59 -6.50
N THR A 43 -13.21 0.94 -7.73
CA THR A 43 -12.52 0.02 -8.65
C THR A 43 -11.21 -0.50 -8.05
N PHE A 44 -10.42 0.36 -7.41
CA PHE A 44 -9.17 -0.04 -6.76
C PHE A 44 -9.40 -1.02 -5.61
N LEU A 45 -10.34 -0.71 -4.70
CA LEU A 45 -10.69 -1.59 -3.59
C LEU A 45 -11.29 -2.92 -4.07
N ALA A 46 -12.08 -2.92 -5.15
CA ALA A 46 -12.63 -4.15 -5.73
C ALA A 46 -11.50 -5.07 -6.20
N ARG A 47 -10.50 -4.54 -6.92
CA ARG A 47 -9.31 -5.31 -7.29
C ARG A 47 -8.51 -5.78 -6.08
N LEU A 48 -8.38 -4.96 -5.03
CA LEU A 48 -7.67 -5.37 -3.82
C LEU A 48 -8.36 -6.54 -3.11
N PHE A 49 -9.67 -6.46 -2.90
CA PHE A 49 -10.44 -7.52 -2.24
C PHE A 49 -10.61 -8.78 -3.10
N THR A 50 -10.42 -8.71 -4.41
CA THR A 50 -10.36 -9.88 -5.31
C THR A 50 -9.00 -10.58 -5.28
N GLU A 51 -7.90 -9.83 -5.45
CA GLU A 51 -6.57 -10.41 -5.69
C GLU A 51 -5.78 -10.70 -4.40
N VAL A 52 -6.09 -9.97 -3.32
CA VAL A 52 -5.43 -10.11 -2.01
C VAL A 52 -6.40 -10.77 -1.02
N PRO A 53 -6.03 -11.90 -0.40
CA PRO A 53 -6.84 -12.51 0.65
C PRO A 53 -6.80 -11.69 1.95
N GLY A 54 -7.87 -11.77 2.75
CA GLY A 54 -7.86 -11.26 4.13
C GLY A 54 -6.81 -11.99 4.95
N ILE A 55 -6.01 -11.26 5.74
CA ILE A 55 -4.79 -11.80 6.36
C ILE A 55 -5.10 -12.93 7.36
N GLU A 56 -6.28 -12.91 7.97
CA GLU A 56 -6.82 -13.97 8.84
C GLU A 56 -7.08 -15.31 8.13
N THR A 57 -7.11 -15.34 6.80
CA THR A 57 -7.29 -16.56 6.00
C THR A 57 -5.97 -17.25 5.62
N LEU A 58 -4.82 -16.61 5.90
CA LEU A 58 -3.50 -17.09 5.51
C LEU A 58 -2.88 -17.99 6.59
N PRO A 59 -2.36 -19.18 6.26
CA PRO A 59 -1.84 -20.15 7.23
C PRO A 59 -0.39 -19.87 7.69
N ALA A 60 0.20 -18.72 7.33
CA ALA A 60 1.60 -18.40 7.59
C ALA A 60 1.79 -17.57 8.88
N GLN A 61 3.00 -17.59 9.45
CA GLN A 61 3.33 -16.75 10.61
C GLN A 61 3.39 -15.27 10.20
N LEU A 62 3.10 -14.34 11.12
CA LEU A 62 3.14 -12.89 10.85
C LEU A 62 4.46 -12.44 10.18
N ALA A 63 5.60 -12.96 10.67
CA ALA A 63 6.93 -12.66 10.13
C ALA A 63 7.19 -13.18 8.71
N GLN A 64 6.28 -13.99 8.17
CA GLN A 64 6.27 -14.53 6.81
C GLN A 64 5.18 -13.89 5.94
N LEU A 65 4.49 -12.87 6.44
CA LEU A 65 3.42 -12.16 5.76
C LEU A 65 3.78 -10.69 5.58
N ASN A 66 3.49 -10.16 4.40
CA ASN A 66 3.36 -8.71 4.21
C ASN A 66 1.89 -8.32 4.44
N VAL A 67 1.65 -7.11 4.93
CA VAL A 67 0.29 -6.60 5.21
C VAL A 67 -0.05 -5.39 4.35
N LEU A 68 -1.20 -5.43 3.69
CA LEU A 68 -1.87 -4.29 3.07
C LEU A 68 -2.95 -3.75 4.01
N TYR A 69 -2.63 -2.71 4.77
CA TYR A 69 -3.56 -2.00 5.63
C TYR A 69 -4.52 -1.12 4.82
N VAL A 70 -5.81 -1.38 4.99
CA VAL A 70 -6.91 -0.57 4.46
C VAL A 70 -7.59 0.14 5.63
N PRO A 71 -7.56 1.49 5.69
CA PRO A 71 -8.27 2.26 6.71
C PRO A 71 -9.74 1.86 6.86
N LEU A 72 -10.17 1.65 8.09
CA LEU A 72 -11.55 1.39 8.49
C LEU A 72 -11.90 2.33 9.62
N ARG A 73 -13.03 3.02 9.52
CA ARG A 73 -13.55 3.84 10.61
C ARG A 73 -13.81 2.97 11.83
N GLN A 74 -13.28 3.37 12.98
CA GLN A 74 -13.42 2.62 14.24
C GLN A 74 -14.90 2.42 14.63
N ASP A 75 -15.77 3.41 14.37
CA ASP A 75 -17.22 3.31 14.62
C ASP A 75 -17.97 2.36 13.65
N LYS A 76 -17.25 1.74 12.72
CA LYS A 76 -17.77 0.90 11.63
C LYS A 76 -17.25 -0.53 11.61
N GLU A 77 -16.56 -0.97 12.67
CA GLU A 77 -16.10 -2.36 12.77
C GLU A 77 -17.26 -3.38 12.77
N GLY A 78 -18.35 -3.11 13.49
CA GLY A 78 -19.54 -3.98 13.47
C GLY A 78 -20.24 -4.03 12.11
N ASP A 79 -20.42 -2.85 11.48
CA ASP A 79 -21.01 -2.72 10.14
C ASP A 79 -20.19 -3.49 9.09
N PHE A 80 -18.85 -3.48 9.21
CA PHE A 80 -17.96 -4.22 8.33
C PHE A 80 -18.18 -5.74 8.42
N ALA A 81 -18.30 -6.30 9.62
CA ALA A 81 -18.52 -7.74 9.79
C ALA A 81 -19.85 -8.21 9.17
N ALA A 82 -20.90 -7.39 9.33
CA ALA A 82 -22.18 -7.61 8.67
C ALA A 82 -22.05 -7.50 7.13
N LEU A 83 -21.31 -6.51 6.63
CA LEU A 83 -21.08 -6.32 5.19
C LEU A 83 -20.31 -7.49 4.55
N MET A 84 -19.29 -8.04 5.23
CA MET A 84 -18.57 -9.23 4.74
C MET A 84 -19.51 -10.42 4.55
N THR A 85 -20.38 -10.65 5.55
CA THR A 85 -21.37 -11.73 5.48
C THR A 85 -22.41 -11.49 4.37
N ALA A 86 -22.90 -10.26 4.24
CA ALA A 86 -23.93 -9.89 3.25
C ALA A 86 -23.42 -9.75 1.81
N SER A 87 -22.12 -9.48 1.62
CA SER A 87 -21.50 -9.38 0.29
C SER A 87 -21.15 -10.76 -0.28
N GLY A 88 -20.90 -11.75 0.57
CA GLY A 88 -20.47 -13.08 0.15
C GLY A 88 -19.20 -13.00 -0.70
N ALA A 89 -19.21 -13.66 -1.85
CA ALA A 89 -18.10 -13.65 -2.82
C ALA A 89 -18.25 -12.59 -3.92
N ALA A 90 -18.75 -11.38 -3.61
CA ALA A 90 -18.89 -10.27 -4.55
C ALA A 90 -18.01 -9.05 -4.16
N PRO A 91 -16.73 -9.02 -4.58
CA PRO A 91 -15.76 -7.97 -4.20
C PRO A 91 -16.18 -6.56 -4.59
N GLU A 92 -16.90 -6.37 -5.70
CA GLU A 92 -17.37 -5.07 -6.16
C GLU A 92 -18.43 -4.48 -5.21
N ARG A 93 -19.32 -5.34 -4.69
CA ARG A 93 -20.35 -4.94 -3.72
C ARG A 93 -19.72 -4.56 -2.39
N LEU A 94 -18.75 -5.36 -1.93
CA LEU A 94 -17.95 -5.08 -0.74
C LEU A 94 -17.20 -3.75 -0.91
N ALA A 95 -16.43 -3.59 -1.98
CA ALA A 95 -15.63 -2.40 -2.26
C ALA A 95 -16.46 -1.12 -2.32
N LYS A 96 -17.61 -1.15 -3.00
CA LYS A 96 -18.53 -0.01 -3.09
C LYS A 96 -19.08 0.40 -1.73
N ALA A 97 -19.61 -0.54 -0.96
CA ALA A 97 -20.16 -0.25 0.37
C ALA A 97 -19.06 0.14 1.37
N TYR A 98 -17.88 -0.48 1.28
CA TYR A 98 -16.70 -0.13 2.08
C TYR A 98 -16.25 1.29 1.78
N ALA A 99 -16.04 1.65 0.51
CA ALA A 99 -15.64 2.99 0.09
C ALA A 99 -16.68 4.06 0.49
N ALA A 100 -17.98 3.80 0.32
CA ALA A 100 -19.01 4.79 0.58
C ALA A 100 -19.28 5.02 2.08
N GLY A 101 -19.17 3.97 2.93
CA GLY A 101 -19.64 4.03 4.33
C GLY A 101 -18.62 3.70 5.41
N LEU A 102 -17.59 2.91 5.10
CA LEU A 102 -16.71 2.29 6.11
C LEU A 102 -15.27 2.83 6.07
N TYR A 103 -14.72 3.13 4.88
CA TYR A 103 -13.35 3.59 4.70
C TYR A 103 -13.07 4.90 5.46
N ASP A 104 -11.95 4.97 6.18
CA ASP A 104 -11.57 6.18 6.90
C ASP A 104 -10.70 7.12 6.04
N TYR A 105 -11.37 7.99 5.29
CA TYR A 105 -10.72 9.06 4.51
C TYR A 105 -9.99 10.09 5.36
N ARG A 106 -10.33 10.25 6.64
CA ARG A 106 -9.63 11.19 7.53
C ARG A 106 -8.29 10.60 7.95
N MET A 107 -8.26 9.32 8.30
CA MET A 107 -7.04 8.56 8.59
C MET A 107 -6.12 8.50 7.36
N ALA A 108 -6.67 8.22 6.17
CA ALA A 108 -5.89 8.19 4.93
C ALA A 108 -5.22 9.54 4.64
N LYS A 109 -5.95 10.65 4.79
CA LYS A 109 -5.38 12.01 4.69
C LYS A 109 -4.34 12.28 5.78
N ALA A 110 -4.58 11.87 7.02
CA ALA A 110 -3.63 12.07 8.11
C ALA A 110 -2.29 11.36 7.83
N LEU A 111 -2.33 10.12 7.30
CA LEU A 111 -1.14 9.40 6.87
C LEU A 111 -0.43 10.08 5.68
N LEU A 112 -1.18 10.57 4.68
CA LEU A 112 -0.61 11.37 3.58
C LEU A 112 0.08 12.64 4.08
N TYR A 113 -0.56 13.41 4.97
CA TYR A 113 0.04 14.60 5.58
C TYR A 113 1.27 14.27 6.41
N HIS A 114 1.26 13.16 7.14
CA HIS A 114 2.39 12.70 7.95
C HIS A 114 3.61 12.37 7.09
N ILE A 115 3.42 11.64 5.98
CA ILE A 115 4.50 11.34 5.01
C ILE A 115 5.05 12.63 4.35
N CYS A 116 4.19 13.64 4.20
CA CYS A 116 4.51 14.88 3.51
C CYS A 116 4.96 16.05 4.41
N ASN A 117 5.18 15.85 5.72
CA ASN A 117 5.51 16.94 6.64
C ASN A 117 6.51 16.55 7.75
N PRO A 118 7.82 16.86 7.63
CA PRO A 118 8.48 17.40 6.43
C PRO A 118 8.64 16.31 5.35
N PRO A 119 8.54 16.65 4.05
CA PRO A 119 8.69 15.67 2.99
C PRO A 119 10.17 15.42 2.67
N GLU A 120 10.54 14.13 2.63
CA GLU A 120 11.82 13.67 2.07
C GLU A 120 12.00 14.11 0.60
N ASP A 121 13.25 14.29 0.18
CA ASP A 121 13.60 14.83 -1.15
C ASP A 121 12.87 14.08 -2.31
N SER A 122 12.77 12.75 -2.23
CA SER A 122 12.17 11.91 -3.27
C SER A 122 10.65 12.05 -3.41
N VAL A 123 9.96 12.50 -2.36
CA VAL A 123 8.50 12.73 -2.36
C VAL A 123 8.13 14.21 -2.37
N ARG A 124 9.09 15.14 -2.20
CA ARG A 124 8.82 16.59 -2.10
C ARG A 124 7.97 17.14 -3.25
N GLN A 125 8.23 16.74 -4.49
CA GLN A 125 7.45 17.20 -5.64
C GLN A 125 6.00 16.69 -5.61
N LEU A 126 5.80 15.44 -5.20
CA LEU A 126 4.46 14.85 -5.03
C LEU A 126 3.70 15.53 -3.90
N CYS A 127 4.36 15.71 -2.75
CA CYS A 127 3.81 16.37 -1.56
C CYS A 127 3.50 17.87 -1.76
N ALA A 128 4.15 18.52 -2.74
CA ALA A 128 3.83 19.88 -3.16
C ALA A 128 2.70 19.95 -4.22
N GLY A 129 2.27 18.80 -4.74
CA GLY A 129 1.21 18.68 -5.74
C GLY A 129 -0.18 18.42 -5.15
N ASP A 130 -1.13 18.08 -6.02
CA ASP A 130 -2.49 17.75 -5.63
C ASP A 130 -2.61 16.28 -5.15
N LEU A 131 -2.57 16.10 -3.83
CA LEU A 131 -2.78 14.82 -3.15
C LEU A 131 -4.26 14.37 -3.11
N SER A 132 -5.19 15.08 -3.74
CA SER A 132 -6.61 14.69 -3.76
C SER A 132 -6.98 13.66 -4.82
N ARG A 133 -6.07 13.36 -5.76
CA ARG A 133 -6.35 12.55 -6.96
C ARG A 133 -6.43 11.04 -6.64
N GLY A 134 -5.31 10.43 -6.26
CA GLY A 134 -5.19 9.04 -5.80
C GLY A 134 -5.70 7.94 -6.76
N PRO A 135 -5.69 6.66 -6.34
CA PRO A 135 -5.18 6.11 -5.07
C PRO A 135 -3.68 6.29 -4.84
N TYR A 136 -3.22 6.07 -3.62
CA TYR A 136 -1.79 5.95 -3.30
C TYR A 136 -1.51 4.66 -2.53
N LEU A 137 -0.32 4.09 -2.74
CA LEU A 137 0.22 3.00 -1.92
C LEU A 137 1.50 3.47 -1.24
N PHE A 138 1.51 3.48 0.08
CA PHE A 138 2.73 3.71 0.86
C PHE A 138 3.24 2.38 1.43
N SER A 139 4.55 2.17 1.52
CA SER A 139 5.14 0.92 2.01
C SER A 139 6.44 1.13 2.78
N TYR A 140 6.51 0.52 3.96
CA TYR A 140 7.62 0.64 4.88
C TYR A 140 7.94 -0.68 5.61
N ALA A 141 9.14 -0.81 6.16
CA ALA A 141 9.60 -2.06 6.79
C ALA A 141 9.07 -2.27 8.24
N ALA A 142 8.44 -1.25 8.82
CA ALA A 142 7.88 -1.27 10.17
C ALA A 142 6.53 -0.50 10.19
N PRO A 143 5.77 -0.54 11.30
CA PRO A 143 4.65 0.38 11.51
C PRO A 143 5.11 1.82 11.34
N ALA A 144 4.66 2.48 10.26
CA ALA A 144 5.12 3.81 9.90
C ALA A 144 4.39 4.92 10.68
N SER A 145 3.17 4.64 11.14
CA SER A 145 2.27 5.67 11.68
C SER A 145 2.56 6.10 13.13
N GLN A 146 3.52 5.46 13.79
CA GLN A 146 4.04 5.87 15.12
C GLN A 146 5.31 6.73 15.04
N LEU A 147 5.82 7.01 13.84
CA LEU A 147 7.05 7.76 13.66
C LEU A 147 6.74 9.27 13.67
N ASP A 148 7.69 10.11 14.08
CA ASP A 148 7.54 11.58 13.96
C ASP A 148 7.74 12.05 12.50
N SER A 149 8.62 11.35 11.78
CA SER A 149 8.79 11.38 10.33
C SER A 149 9.17 9.96 9.88
N VAL A 150 8.74 9.51 8.69
CA VAL A 150 9.11 8.16 8.21
C VAL A 150 10.48 8.23 7.51
N PRO A 151 11.56 7.71 8.13
CA PRO A 151 12.88 7.78 7.52
C PRO A 151 12.97 6.73 6.40
N PRO A 152 13.87 6.91 5.41
CA PRO A 152 14.12 5.88 4.41
C PRO A 152 14.72 4.60 5.04
N PRO A 153 14.53 3.41 4.41
CA PRO A 153 13.98 3.23 3.07
C PRO A 153 12.47 3.02 3.07
N PHE A 154 11.76 3.73 2.19
CA PHE A 154 10.33 3.54 1.94
C PHE A 154 10.02 3.60 0.45
N LEU A 155 8.85 3.07 0.09
CA LEU A 155 8.25 3.26 -1.23
C LEU A 155 6.92 4.00 -1.09
N PHE A 156 6.75 5.05 -1.88
CA PHE A 156 5.48 5.70 -2.11
C PHE A 156 5.13 5.57 -3.60
N VAL A 157 3.93 5.07 -3.90
CA VAL A 157 3.42 4.92 -5.27
C VAL A 157 2.19 5.80 -5.44
N ASP A 158 2.30 6.79 -6.32
CA ASP A 158 1.15 7.51 -6.85
C ASP A 158 0.51 6.67 -7.96
N LEU A 159 -0.80 6.43 -7.85
CA LEU A 159 -1.59 5.74 -8.85
C LEU A 159 -2.58 6.66 -9.54
N SER A 160 -2.55 7.97 -9.29
CA SER A 160 -3.49 8.98 -9.82
C SER A 160 -3.67 8.90 -11.33
N ASP A 161 -2.58 8.75 -12.07
CA ASP A 161 -2.58 8.76 -13.54
C ASP A 161 -2.56 7.33 -14.17
N LEU A 162 -2.66 6.26 -13.36
CA LEU A 162 -2.71 4.87 -13.84
C LEU A 162 -4.12 4.49 -14.33
N PRO A 163 -4.32 4.00 -15.57
CA PRO A 163 -5.64 3.52 -16.00
C PRO A 163 -6.21 2.45 -15.07
N GLU A 164 -7.50 2.52 -14.72
CA GLU A 164 -8.13 1.64 -13.70
C GLU A 164 -8.05 0.15 -14.05
N GLN A 165 -7.92 -0.15 -15.35
CA GLN A 165 -7.70 -1.50 -15.88
C GLN A 165 -6.39 -2.11 -15.35
N GLY A 166 -5.35 -1.30 -15.14
CA GLY A 166 -4.04 -1.72 -14.62
C GLY A 166 -3.99 -1.95 -13.11
N PHE A 167 -5.03 -1.59 -12.35
CA PHE A 167 -5.05 -1.81 -10.89
C PHE A 167 -4.91 -3.29 -10.50
N GLY A 168 -5.54 -4.21 -11.26
CA GLY A 168 -5.42 -5.64 -11.00
C GLY A 168 -4.00 -6.18 -11.21
N GLU A 169 -3.32 -5.71 -12.26
CA GLU A 169 -1.93 -6.10 -12.55
C GLU A 169 -0.98 -5.58 -11.48
N LEU A 170 -1.13 -4.32 -11.06
CA LEU A 170 -0.35 -3.71 -9.99
C LEU A 170 -0.49 -4.47 -8.67
N ILE A 171 -1.73 -4.78 -8.25
CA ILE A 171 -1.99 -5.47 -7.00
C ILE A 171 -1.48 -6.92 -7.06
N THR A 172 -1.62 -7.58 -8.21
CA THR A 172 -1.01 -8.89 -8.47
C THR A 172 0.52 -8.83 -8.35
N ALA A 173 1.17 -7.83 -8.94
CA ALA A 173 2.61 -7.62 -8.82
C ALA A 173 3.04 -7.40 -7.36
N PHE A 174 2.26 -6.61 -6.61
CA PHE A 174 2.46 -6.35 -5.19
C PHE A 174 2.44 -7.66 -4.37
N ARG A 175 1.49 -8.56 -4.67
CA ARG A 175 1.40 -9.89 -4.06
C ARG A 175 2.46 -10.89 -4.58
N GLN A 176 3.02 -10.69 -5.77
CA GLN A 176 4.07 -11.55 -6.32
C GLN A 176 5.49 -11.22 -5.82
N GLN A 177 5.73 -10.02 -5.26
CA GLN A 177 6.99 -9.63 -4.60
C GLN A 177 7.41 -10.62 -3.48
N VAL A 178 6.46 -11.40 -2.99
CA VAL A 178 6.36 -11.87 -1.61
C VAL A 178 6.84 -13.31 -1.43
N LYS A 179 7.41 -13.93 -2.47
CA LYS A 179 7.86 -15.34 -2.48
C LYS A 179 9.37 -15.51 -2.45
N ARG A 180 10.11 -14.53 -1.90
CA ARG A 180 11.58 -14.49 -1.90
C ARG A 180 12.21 -14.76 -0.52
N ASP A 181 13.41 -15.33 -0.57
CA ASP A 181 14.27 -15.58 0.59
C ASP A 181 14.75 -14.27 1.25
N ASP A 182 15.38 -14.38 2.42
CA ASP A 182 15.66 -13.25 3.32
C ASP A 182 16.50 -12.13 2.67
N ILE A 183 15.99 -10.90 2.77
CA ILE A 183 16.52 -9.69 2.16
C ILE A 183 16.34 -8.53 3.15
N SER A 184 17.33 -7.62 3.22
CA SER A 184 17.32 -6.42 4.07
C SER A 184 16.22 -5.42 3.70
N ASP A 185 15.88 -4.52 4.62
CA ASP A 185 14.75 -3.59 4.47
C ASP A 185 14.89 -2.70 3.21
N ARG A 186 16.10 -2.22 2.94
CA ARG A 186 16.46 -1.51 1.70
C ARG A 186 16.14 -2.35 0.46
N ALA A 187 16.60 -3.60 0.42
CA ALA A 187 16.45 -4.45 -0.75
C ALA A 187 15.04 -5.09 -0.89
N ARG A 188 14.22 -5.07 0.18
CA ARG A 188 12.76 -5.29 0.09
C ARG A 188 12.10 -4.15 -0.68
N ILE A 189 12.41 -2.91 -0.30
CA ILE A 189 11.92 -1.69 -0.97
C ILE A 189 12.41 -1.63 -2.43
N ASP A 190 13.70 -1.90 -2.71
CA ASP A 190 14.20 -1.99 -4.09
C ASP A 190 13.50 -3.09 -4.90
N THR A 191 13.27 -4.27 -4.32
CA THR A 191 12.55 -5.36 -5.02
C THR A 191 11.11 -4.96 -5.34
N LEU A 192 10.40 -4.29 -4.41
CA LEU A 192 9.06 -3.79 -4.66
C LEU A 192 9.07 -2.73 -5.76
N ARG A 193 9.97 -1.74 -5.64
CA ARG A 193 10.17 -0.68 -6.62
C ARG A 193 10.41 -1.25 -8.02
N LEU A 194 11.36 -2.19 -8.18
CA LEU A 194 11.69 -2.81 -9.46
C LEU A 194 10.53 -3.60 -10.07
N ARG A 195 9.68 -4.24 -9.26
CA ARG A 195 8.47 -4.90 -9.77
C ARG A 195 7.41 -3.90 -10.14
N VAL A 196 7.07 -2.93 -9.28
CA VAL A 196 6.08 -1.89 -9.61
C VAL A 196 6.51 -1.13 -10.87
N LEU A 197 7.81 -0.86 -11.05
CA LEU A 197 8.40 -0.36 -12.30
C LEU A 197 8.08 -1.26 -13.50
N GLU A 198 8.45 -2.55 -13.44
CA GLU A 198 8.24 -3.52 -14.54
C GLU A 198 6.78 -3.63 -14.97
N TYR A 199 5.83 -3.56 -14.03
CA TYR A 199 4.40 -3.65 -14.33
C TYR A 199 3.79 -2.32 -14.76
N LEU A 200 4.16 -1.19 -14.17
CA LEU A 200 3.71 0.12 -14.67
C LEU A 200 4.17 0.32 -16.12
N LEU A 201 5.39 -0.11 -16.47
CA LEU A 201 5.91 -0.08 -17.84
C LEU A 201 5.17 -1.00 -18.83
N ARG A 202 4.46 -2.04 -18.33
CA ARG A 202 3.60 -2.91 -19.15
C ARG A 202 2.18 -2.38 -19.29
N ALA A 203 1.63 -1.86 -18.19
CA ALA A 203 0.31 -1.23 -18.16
C ALA A 203 0.28 0.13 -18.87
N SER A 204 1.41 0.84 -18.95
CA SER A 204 1.56 2.11 -19.68
C SER A 204 1.64 1.90 -21.20
N ILE A 205 0.52 1.53 -21.81
CA ILE A 205 0.37 1.58 -23.27
C ILE A 205 0.21 3.05 -23.70
N VAL A 206 1.33 3.72 -24.05
CA VAL A 206 1.43 4.91 -24.94
C VAL A 206 0.80 6.22 -24.36
N ILE A 207 1.48 7.37 -24.18
CA ILE A 207 2.73 7.94 -24.73
C ILE A 207 3.54 8.64 -23.60
N ASP A 208 4.89 8.52 -23.56
CA ASP A 208 5.87 9.52 -23.06
C ASP A 208 7.29 8.92 -22.97
N PRO A 209 8.37 9.73 -22.81
CA PRO A 209 9.71 9.21 -22.51
C PRO A 209 9.71 8.40 -21.20
N MET A 210 10.16 7.15 -21.26
CA MET A 210 9.94 6.13 -20.22
C MET A 210 10.43 6.54 -18.82
N GLU A 211 11.55 7.25 -18.71
CA GLU A 211 12.10 7.71 -17.43
C GLU A 211 11.20 8.77 -16.76
N GLN A 212 10.55 9.63 -17.55
CA GLN A 212 9.63 10.67 -17.06
C GLN A 212 8.24 10.10 -16.72
N ALA A 213 7.80 9.05 -17.40
CA ALA A 213 6.60 8.29 -17.02
C ALA A 213 6.80 7.64 -15.64
N VAL A 214 7.90 6.90 -15.46
CA VAL A 214 8.25 6.22 -14.21
C VAL A 214 8.33 7.15 -13.00
N GLY A 215 9.02 8.29 -13.15
CA GLY A 215 9.23 9.25 -12.05
C GLY A 215 7.96 9.95 -11.55
N ARG A 216 6.84 9.87 -12.29
CA ARG A 216 5.53 10.38 -11.86
C ARG A 216 4.76 9.43 -10.94
N PHE A 217 5.07 8.14 -10.99
CA PHE A 217 4.31 7.11 -10.25
C PHE A 217 5.06 6.56 -9.04
N ILE A 218 6.40 6.51 -9.07
CA ILE A 218 7.20 5.78 -8.09
C ILE A 218 8.21 6.70 -7.42
N HIS A 219 8.00 6.95 -6.12
CA HIS A 219 8.86 7.74 -5.27
C HIS A 219 9.48 6.83 -4.21
N ALA A 220 10.75 6.50 -4.37
CA ALA A 220 11.49 5.66 -3.43
C ALA A 220 12.59 6.50 -2.74
N ALA A 221 12.52 6.59 -1.42
CA ALA A 221 13.58 7.16 -0.62
C ALA A 221 14.54 6.04 -0.24
N MET A 222 15.81 6.18 -0.60
CA MET A 222 16.87 5.21 -0.29
C MET A 222 17.82 5.86 0.70
N GLY A 223 17.96 5.27 1.90
CA GLY A 223 18.86 5.78 2.91
C GLY A 223 20.27 5.83 2.35
N GLY A 224 20.98 6.94 2.56
CA GLY A 224 22.35 7.08 2.11
C GLY A 224 23.21 5.96 2.67
N ASP A 225 24.10 5.41 1.84
CA ASP A 225 25.16 4.54 2.35
C ASP A 225 25.99 5.35 3.37
N ASP A 226 26.05 4.87 4.61
CA ASP A 226 26.93 5.42 5.63
C ASP A 226 28.36 5.46 5.07
N LYS A 227 28.88 6.68 4.92
CA LYS A 227 30.22 6.90 4.38
C LYS A 227 31.24 6.23 5.30
N LYS A 228 32.00 5.30 4.74
CA LYS A 228 33.39 5.07 5.16
C LYS A 228 34.30 6.09 4.51
#